data_AF-A0A2T0K639-F1
#
_entry.id   AF-A0A2T0K639-F1
#
_cell.length_a   1.000
_cell.length_b   1.000
_cell.length_c   1.000
_cell.angle_alpha   90.00
_cell.angle_beta   90.00
_cell.angle_gamma   90.00
#
_symmetry.space_group_name_H-M   'P 1'
#
loop_
_entity.id
_entity.type
_entity.pdbx_description
1 polymer ?
#
loop_
_entity_poly.entity_id
_entity_poly.type
_entity_poly.pdbx_seq_one_letter_code
_entity_poly.pdbx_strand_id
1 'polypeptide(L)'
;MRKIARGVWQVRQRLANETVDAINRGDPLPHGRSARTVQRALRETIGCGPAWVRRWVRLQEAARQFAVEGEADASQIAVRLGFADQAHLVNEFRQATGLTPGSYIASLPKPFPN
;
A
#
# COMPACT_ATOMS: atom_id res chain seq x y z
N MET A 1 23.54 1.82 0.45
CA MET A 1 22.60 1.36 1.51
C MET A 1 21.11 1.54 1.17
N ARG A 2 20.64 2.65 0.53
CA ARG A 2 19.21 2.88 0.20
C ARG A 2 18.55 1.82 -0.71
N LYS A 3 19.27 1.25 -1.68
CA LYS A 3 18.72 0.26 -2.64
C LYS A 3 18.40 -1.12 -2.02
N ILE A 4 19.16 -1.58 -1.02
CA ILE A 4 18.95 -2.89 -0.37
C ILE A 4 17.70 -2.84 0.54
N ALA A 5 17.55 -1.76 1.30
CA ALA A 5 16.34 -1.52 2.10
C ALA A 5 15.08 -1.44 1.23
N ARG A 6 15.17 -0.80 0.05
CA ARG A 6 14.09 -0.73 -0.94
C ARG A 6 13.71 -2.13 -1.47
N GLY A 7 14.68 -2.95 -1.85
CA GLY A 7 14.43 -4.29 -2.40
C GLY A 7 13.76 -5.24 -1.40
N VAL A 8 14.24 -5.28 -0.16
CA VAL A 8 13.65 -6.12 0.90
C VAL A 8 12.21 -5.69 1.23
N TRP A 9 11.95 -4.38 1.25
CA TRP A 9 10.62 -3.85 1.53
C TRP A 9 9.64 -4.11 0.37
N GLN A 10 10.10 -3.97 -0.88
CA GLN A 10 9.30 -4.30 -2.07
C GLN A 10 8.88 -5.78 -2.09
N VAL A 11 9.79 -6.69 -1.77
CA VAL A 11 9.47 -8.12 -1.67
C VAL A 11 8.45 -8.35 -0.55
N ARG A 12 8.65 -7.76 0.63
CA ARG A 12 7.72 -7.90 1.76
C ARG A 12 6.32 -7.35 1.45
N GLN A 13 6.23 -6.26 0.69
CA GLN A 13 4.96 -5.67 0.26
C GLN A 13 4.26 -6.46 -0.80
N ARG A 14 5.01 -6.94 -1.79
CA ARG A 14 4.47 -7.84 -2.81
C ARG A 14 3.87 -9.07 -2.13
N LEU A 15 4.62 -9.68 -1.22
CA LEU A 15 4.14 -10.80 -0.41
C LEU A 15 2.92 -10.42 0.46
N ALA A 16 2.90 -9.22 1.05
CA ALA A 16 1.74 -8.74 1.81
C ALA A 16 0.49 -8.57 0.93
N ASN A 17 0.63 -7.94 -0.25
CA ASN A 17 -0.45 -7.76 -1.22
C ASN A 17 -0.96 -9.11 -1.74
N GLU A 18 -0.06 -10.01 -2.13
CA GLU A 18 -0.37 -11.36 -2.58
C GLU A 18 -1.04 -12.18 -1.48
N THR A 19 -0.61 -12.05 -0.23
CA THR A 19 -1.23 -12.71 0.93
C THR A 19 -2.63 -12.18 1.17
N VAL A 20 -2.83 -10.85 1.15
CA VAL A 20 -4.16 -10.27 1.30
C VAL A 20 -5.05 -10.61 0.10
N ASP A 21 -4.47 -10.86 -1.08
CA ASP A 21 -5.15 -11.31 -2.30
C ASP A 21 -5.66 -12.74 -2.14
N ALA A 22 -4.79 -13.62 -1.64
CA ALA A 22 -5.16 -14.97 -1.27
C ALA A 22 -6.27 -14.97 -0.21
N ILE A 23 -6.15 -14.13 0.83
CA ILE A 23 -7.19 -13.98 1.86
C ILE A 23 -8.51 -13.52 1.21
N ASN A 24 -8.49 -12.53 0.31
CA ASN A 24 -9.71 -12.03 -0.34
C ASN A 24 -10.39 -13.09 -1.24
N ARG A 25 -9.60 -13.84 -2.02
CA ARG A 25 -10.11 -14.88 -2.93
C ARG A 25 -10.57 -16.14 -2.22
N GLY A 26 -10.21 -16.31 -0.95
CA GLY A 26 -10.51 -17.53 -0.20
C GLY A 26 -9.46 -18.63 -0.42
N ASP A 27 -8.30 -18.29 -0.98
CA ASP A 27 -7.24 -19.23 -1.32
C ASP A 27 -6.61 -19.84 -0.05
N PRO A 28 -6.00 -21.02 -0.16
CA PRO A 28 -5.21 -21.60 0.93
C PRO A 28 -4.09 -20.65 1.36
N LEU A 29 -3.90 -20.49 2.67
CA LEU A 29 -2.81 -19.70 3.22
C LEU A 29 -1.68 -20.59 3.72
N PRO A 30 -0.44 -20.07 3.77
CA PRO A 30 0.67 -20.75 4.42
C PRO A 30 0.30 -21.21 5.85
N HIS A 31 0.88 -22.33 6.29
CA HIS A 31 0.73 -22.87 7.66
C HIS A 31 -0.69 -23.38 8.01
N GLY A 32 -1.50 -23.75 7.01
CA GLY A 32 -2.75 -24.48 7.22
C GLY A 32 -3.92 -23.64 7.77
N ARG A 33 -3.83 -22.31 7.73
CA ARG A 33 -4.95 -21.43 8.11
C ARG A 33 -5.90 -21.26 6.91
N SER A 34 -7.21 -21.33 7.15
CA SER A 34 -8.17 -20.98 6.11
C SER A 34 -8.25 -19.46 5.94
N ALA A 35 -8.43 -18.99 4.70
CA ALA A 35 -8.70 -17.58 4.42
C ALA A 35 -9.89 -17.04 5.21
N ARG A 36 -10.95 -17.84 5.38
CA ARG A 36 -12.13 -17.49 6.20
C ARG A 36 -11.77 -17.21 7.65
N THR A 37 -10.88 -18.00 8.25
CA THR A 37 -10.40 -17.78 9.62
C THR A 37 -9.73 -16.42 9.74
N VAL A 38 -8.88 -16.06 8.77
CA VAL A 38 -8.16 -14.78 8.79
C VAL A 38 -9.11 -13.61 8.49
N GLN A 39 -10.01 -13.74 7.53
CA GLN A 39 -11.04 -12.74 7.24
C GLN A 39 -11.88 -12.42 8.48
N ARG A 40 -12.32 -13.45 9.22
CA ARG A 40 -13.07 -13.29 10.46
C ARG A 40 -12.24 -12.59 11.52
N ALA A 41 -11.01 -13.03 11.75
CA ALA A 41 -10.11 -12.41 12.73
C ALA A 41 -9.85 -10.92 12.43
N LEU A 42 -9.70 -10.54 11.16
CA LEU A 42 -9.58 -9.14 10.75
C LEU A 42 -10.84 -8.34 11.11
N ARG A 43 -12.03 -8.86 10.78
CA ARG A 43 -13.29 -8.19 11.14
C ARG A 43 -13.47 -8.04 12.64
N GLU A 44 -13.14 -9.08 13.41
CA GLU A 44 -13.29 -9.08 14.87
C GLU A 44 -12.26 -8.19 15.57
N THR A 45 -11.03 -8.12 15.06
CA THR A 45 -9.92 -7.41 15.73
C THR A 45 -9.82 -5.94 15.32
N ILE A 46 -9.99 -5.64 14.04
CA ILE A 46 -9.80 -4.28 13.49
C ILE A 46 -11.07 -3.71 12.84
N GLY A 47 -12.20 -4.41 12.92
CA GLY A 47 -13.48 -3.97 12.34
C GLY A 47 -13.54 -4.01 10.81
N CYS A 48 -12.44 -4.38 10.14
CA CYS A 48 -12.25 -4.19 8.71
C CYS A 48 -11.96 -5.51 8.00
N GLY A 49 -12.39 -5.62 6.74
CA GLY A 49 -12.12 -6.79 5.89
C GLY A 49 -10.76 -6.72 5.18
N PRO A 50 -10.30 -7.81 4.55
CA PRO A 50 -8.99 -7.84 3.90
C PRO A 50 -8.88 -6.90 2.69
N ALA A 51 -9.98 -6.58 2.00
CA ALA A 51 -9.98 -5.53 0.97
C ALA A 51 -9.58 -4.15 1.53
N TRP A 52 -10.05 -3.81 2.74
CA TRP A 52 -9.65 -2.58 3.42
C TRP A 52 -8.17 -2.61 3.81
N VAL A 53 -7.68 -3.76 4.32
CA VAL A 53 -6.27 -3.94 4.69
C VAL A 53 -5.35 -3.76 3.48
N ARG A 54 -5.69 -4.38 2.33
CA ARG A 54 -4.97 -4.19 1.06
C ARG A 54 -4.89 -2.71 0.71
N ARG A 55 -6.04 -2.04 0.69
CA ARG A 55 -6.14 -0.63 0.34
C ARG A 55 -5.20 0.19 1.23
N TRP A 56 -5.27 -0.01 2.54
CA TRP A 56 -4.44 0.68 3.51
C TRP A 56 -2.94 0.43 3.29
N VAL A 57 -2.53 -0.82 3.11
CA VAL A 57 -1.13 -1.21 2.86
C VAL A 57 -0.58 -0.55 1.59
N ARG A 58 -1.35 -0.55 0.49
CA ARG A 58 -0.97 0.10 -0.77
C ARG A 58 -0.83 1.62 -0.62
N LEU A 59 -1.75 2.26 0.12
CA LEU A 59 -1.73 3.70 0.34
C LEU A 59 -0.58 4.16 1.23
N GLN A 60 -0.26 3.40 2.28
CA GLN A 60 0.92 3.68 3.12
C GLN A 60 2.20 3.62 2.30
N GLU A 61 2.31 2.66 1.38
CA GLU A 61 3.48 2.58 0.51
C GLU A 61 3.53 3.70 -0.52
N ALA A 62 2.40 4.08 -1.12
CA ALA A 62 2.34 5.23 -2.01
C ALA A 62 2.84 6.50 -1.29
N ALA A 63 2.36 6.75 -0.06
CA ALA A 63 2.80 7.89 0.76
C ALA A 63 4.31 7.85 1.03
N ARG A 64 4.86 6.68 1.35
CA ARG A 64 6.30 6.51 1.56
C ARG A 64 7.10 6.78 0.28
N GLN A 65 6.67 6.29 -0.89
CA GLN A 65 7.36 6.53 -2.16
C GLN A 65 7.34 8.02 -2.53
N PHE A 66 6.19 8.68 -2.36
CA PHE A 66 6.08 10.13 -2.53
C PHE A 66 7.03 10.89 -1.58
N ALA A 67 7.13 10.46 -0.32
CA ALA A 67 7.94 11.16 0.68
C ALA A 67 9.45 10.93 0.58
N VAL A 68 9.86 9.71 0.27
CA VAL A 68 11.29 9.31 0.30
C VAL A 68 11.96 9.50 -1.06
N GLU A 69 11.22 9.23 -2.14
CA GLU A 69 11.83 9.17 -3.48
C GLU A 69 11.57 10.46 -4.28
N GLY A 70 10.63 11.31 -3.82
CA GLY A 70 10.20 12.48 -4.58
C GLY A 70 9.67 12.10 -5.97
N GLU A 71 9.29 10.82 -6.16
CA GLU A 71 8.76 10.32 -7.43
C GLU A 71 7.41 10.98 -7.69
N ALA A 72 7.44 12.00 -8.56
CA ALA A 72 6.24 12.69 -9.03
C ALA A 72 5.42 11.83 -10.03
N ASP A 73 5.98 10.72 -10.51
CA ASP A 73 5.30 9.85 -11.47
C ASP A 73 4.31 8.90 -10.75
N ALA A 74 3.16 9.46 -10.43
CA ALA A 74 2.04 8.73 -9.84
C ALA A 74 1.54 7.59 -10.74
N SER A 75 1.77 7.63 -12.06
CA SER A 75 1.38 6.56 -12.98
C SER A 75 2.24 5.32 -12.78
N GLN A 76 3.57 5.49 -12.66
CA GLN A 76 4.45 4.38 -12.34
C GLN A 76 4.17 3.79 -10.96
N ILE A 77 3.91 4.63 -9.96
CA ILE A 77 3.55 4.19 -8.60
C ILE A 77 2.24 3.39 -8.64
N ALA A 78 1.24 3.85 -9.39
CA ALA A 78 -0.03 3.15 -9.55
C ALA A 78 0.17 1.71 -10.06
N VAL A 79 0.89 1.56 -11.18
CA VAL A 79 1.18 0.25 -11.78
C VAL A 79 1.94 -0.65 -10.81
N ARG A 80 3.00 -0.14 -10.18
CA ARG A 80 3.85 -0.93 -9.26
C ARG A 80 3.09 -1.41 -8.02
N LEU A 81 2.14 -0.61 -7.52
CA LEU A 81 1.34 -0.94 -6.33
C LEU A 81 0.02 -1.66 -6.67
N GLY A 82 -0.24 -1.93 -7.96
CA GLY A 82 -1.41 -2.66 -8.41
C GLY A 82 -2.72 -1.85 -8.36
N PHE A 83 -2.62 -0.53 -8.50
CA PHE A 83 -3.77 0.31 -8.87
C PHE A 83 -4.02 0.15 -10.38
N ALA A 84 -5.28 0.35 -10.78
CA ALA A 84 -5.68 0.20 -12.18
C ALA A 84 -4.99 1.22 -13.09
N ASP A 85 -4.88 2.46 -12.60
CA ASP A 85 -4.25 3.59 -13.27
C ASP A 85 -3.91 4.68 -12.24
N GLN A 86 -3.33 5.78 -12.72
CA GLN A 86 -3.01 6.95 -11.91
C GLN A 86 -4.25 7.57 -11.24
N ALA A 87 -5.38 7.65 -11.93
CA ALA A 87 -6.59 8.28 -11.42
C ALA A 87 -7.17 7.50 -10.24
N HIS A 88 -7.17 6.17 -10.32
CA HIS A 88 -7.54 5.26 -9.24
C HIS A 88 -6.63 5.50 -8.02
N LEU A 89 -5.30 5.56 -8.19
CA LEU A 89 -4.39 5.89 -7.09
C LEU A 89 -4.70 7.27 -6.47
N VAL A 90 -4.82 8.31 -7.30
CA VAL A 90 -5.04 9.68 -6.82
C VAL A 90 -6.36 9.80 -6.03
N ASN A 91 -7.43 9.18 -6.53
CA ASN A 91 -8.73 9.18 -5.87
C ASN A 91 -8.67 8.46 -4.51
N GLU A 92 -8.07 7.28 -4.48
CA GLU A 92 -7.92 6.49 -3.26
C GLU A 92 -7.05 7.19 -2.22
N PHE A 93 -5.96 7.82 -2.68
CA PHE A 93 -5.03 8.58 -1.84
C PHE A 93 -5.70 9.82 -1.25
N ARG A 94 -6.46 10.56 -2.06
CA ARG A 94 -7.23 11.72 -1.61
C ARG A 94 -8.32 11.32 -0.63
N GLN A 95 -9.04 10.22 -0.87
CA GLN A 95 -10.05 9.73 0.06
C GLN A 95 -9.45 9.37 1.43
N ALA A 96 -8.24 8.81 1.46
CA ALA A 96 -7.62 8.38 2.71
C ALA A 96 -6.87 9.50 3.46
N THR A 97 -6.26 10.45 2.74
CA THR A 97 -5.38 11.47 3.33
C THR A 97 -5.97 12.88 3.30
N GLY A 98 -7.04 13.11 2.55
CA GLY A 98 -7.59 14.43 2.25
C GLY A 98 -6.79 15.24 1.22
N LEU A 99 -5.61 14.77 0.80
CA LEU A 99 -4.69 15.47 -0.08
C LEU A 99 -4.50 14.72 -1.40
N THR A 100 -4.25 15.46 -2.48
CA THR A 100 -3.69 14.83 -3.69
C THR A 100 -2.24 14.43 -3.44
N PRO A 101 -1.67 13.45 -4.15
CA PRO A 101 -0.24 13.14 -4.04
C PRO A 101 0.68 14.35 -4.18
N GLY A 102 0.42 15.24 -5.14
CA GLY A 102 1.21 16.46 -5.34
C GLY A 102 1.12 17.42 -4.14
N SER A 103 -0.08 17.64 -3.60
CA SER A 103 -0.27 18.46 -2.40
C SER A 103 0.40 17.83 -1.17
N TYR A 104 0.33 16.51 -1.04
CA TYR A 104 1.00 15.77 0.01
C TYR A 104 2.52 15.97 -0.07
N ILE A 105 3.13 15.76 -1.24
CA ILE A 105 4.57 15.99 -1.46
C ILE A 105 4.97 17.43 -1.11
N ALA A 106 4.19 18.41 -1.56
CA ALA A 106 4.45 19.82 -1.27
C ALA A 106 4.31 20.17 0.23
N SER A 107 3.49 19.43 0.98
CA SER A 107 3.31 19.60 2.42
C SER A 107 4.42 18.94 3.26
N LEU A 108 5.21 18.05 2.65
CA LEU A 108 6.28 17.39 3.38
C LEU A 108 7.38 18.40 3.74
N PRO A 109 8.04 18.24 4.89
CA PRO A 109 9.18 19.06 5.25
C PRO A 109 10.22 18.99 4.12
N LYS A 110 10.67 20.13 3.61
CA LYS A 110 11.82 20.13 2.70
C LYS A 110 12.97 19.42 3.43
N PRO A 111 13.63 18.42 2.80
CA PRO A 111 14.79 17.81 3.41
C PRO A 111 15.79 18.93 3.73
N PHE A 112 16.31 18.93 4.96
CA PHE A 112 17.19 19.98 5.45
C PHE A 112 18.26 20.31 4.40
N PRO A 113 18.51 21.61 4.12
CA PRO A 113 19.60 21.98 3.23
C PRO A 113 20.92 21.45 3.81
N ASN A 114 21.71 20.79 2.96
CA ASN A 114 23.10 20.43 3.27
C ASN A 114 23.94 21.69 3.48
#